data_AF-A0A7D9JK37-F1
#
_entry.id   AF-A0A7D9JK37-F1
#
_cell.length_a   1.000
_cell.length_b   1.000
_cell.length_c   1.000
_cell.angle_alpha   90.00
_cell.angle_beta   90.00
_cell.angle_gamma   90.00
#
_symmetry.space_group_name_H-M   'P 1'
#
loop_
_entity.id
_entity.type
_entity.pdbx_description
1 polymer ?
#
loop_
_entity_poly.entity_id
_entity_poly.type
_entity_poly.pdbx_seq_one_letter_code
_entity_poly.pdbx_strand_id
1 'polypeptide(L)'
;MAAFRLLQKIGRKNLISSSIRPLFTQGRLASSQSERSEWPDDGLGLDSYANLSDVSAQTKAPNGSWDTQERRNFGDTLHESDDALNVWMYDAPEKSLYPP
;
A
#
# COMPACT_ATOMS: atom_id res chain seq x y z
N MET A 1 20.32 -14.70 74.60
CA MET A 1 19.45 -15.37 73.62
C MET A 1 19.35 -14.44 72.41
N ALA A 2 20.23 -14.55 71.40
CA ALA A 2 20.09 -15.39 70.20
C ALA A 2 18.66 -15.25 69.60
N ALA A 3 18.42 -14.82 68.35
CA ALA A 3 19.11 -15.21 67.14
C ALA A 3 18.69 -14.33 65.93
N PHE A 4 19.69 -14.11 65.06
CA PHE A 4 19.65 -14.15 63.59
C PHE A 4 18.83 -13.12 62.78
N ARG A 5 19.61 -12.24 62.13
CA ARG A 5 19.30 -11.62 60.84
C ARG A 5 18.98 -12.69 59.80
N LEU A 6 17.92 -12.53 59.02
CA LEU A 6 17.73 -13.28 57.78
C LEU A 6 17.73 -12.33 56.57
N LEU A 7 18.67 -12.67 55.71
CA LEU A 7 19.12 -11.99 54.51
C LEU A 7 18.19 -12.31 53.32
N GLN A 8 17.99 -11.31 52.46
CA GLN A 8 17.78 -11.37 51.00
C GLN A 8 16.87 -12.48 50.39
N LYS A 9 15.87 -12.03 49.63
CA LYS A 9 15.79 -12.45 48.22
C LYS A 9 15.09 -11.41 47.36
N ILE A 10 15.90 -10.73 46.55
CA ILE A 10 15.48 -9.95 45.39
C ILE A 10 14.72 -10.87 44.44
N GLY A 11 13.41 -10.68 44.33
CA GLY A 11 12.59 -11.24 43.28
C GLY A 11 12.48 -10.25 42.13
N ARG A 12 13.43 -10.26 41.20
CA ARG A 12 13.26 -9.65 39.87
C ARG A 12 12.18 -10.44 39.15
N LYS A 13 10.94 -9.95 39.18
CA LYS A 13 9.88 -10.45 38.32
C LYS A 13 10.07 -9.77 36.96
N ASN A 14 10.76 -10.45 36.06
CA ASN A 14 10.80 -10.09 34.64
C ASN A 14 9.38 -10.26 34.09
N LEU A 15 8.57 -9.21 34.15
CA LEU A 15 7.34 -9.12 33.39
C LEU A 15 7.75 -8.80 31.95
N ILE A 16 7.97 -9.85 31.16
CA ILE A 16 7.96 -9.74 29.71
C ILE A 16 6.53 -9.32 29.36
N SER A 17 6.31 -8.02 29.20
CA SER A 17 5.09 -7.47 28.64
C SER A 17 5.04 -7.90 27.17
N SER A 18 4.46 -9.07 26.90
CA SER A 18 4.11 -9.51 25.55
C SER A 18 2.91 -8.70 25.05
N SER A 19 3.12 -7.41 24.81
CA SER A 19 2.27 -6.61 23.92
C SER A 19 2.75 -6.89 22.50
N ILE A 20 2.47 -8.11 22.01
CA ILE A 20 2.49 -8.36 20.56
C ILE A 20 1.29 -7.59 20.03
N ARG A 21 1.51 -6.42 19.46
CA ARG A 21 0.50 -5.74 18.66
C ARG A 21 0.60 -6.33 17.26
N PRO A 22 -0.33 -7.19 16.81
CA PRO A 22 -0.47 -7.42 15.38
C PRO A 22 -1.06 -6.14 14.78
N LEU A 23 -0.19 -5.20 14.41
CA LEU A 23 -0.56 -3.98 13.69
C LEU A 23 -0.49 -4.23 12.19
N PHE A 24 -1.17 -5.27 11.71
CA PHE A 24 -1.41 -5.42 10.28
C PHE A 24 -2.62 -6.31 10.01
N THR A 25 -3.78 -5.85 10.45
CA THR A 25 -5.02 -6.23 9.79
C THR A 25 -5.29 -5.19 8.71
N GLN A 26 -4.74 -5.40 7.51
CA GLN A 26 -5.25 -4.71 6.32
C GLN A 26 -6.64 -5.28 6.02
N GLY A 27 -7.66 -4.75 6.66
CA GLY A 27 -9.03 -4.91 6.17
C GLY A 27 -9.15 -4.11 4.87
N ARG A 28 -9.03 -4.76 3.71
CA ARG A 28 -9.36 -4.14 2.43
C ARG A 28 -10.87 -3.91 2.37
N LEU A 29 -11.29 -2.71 2.78
CA LEU A 29 -12.68 -2.25 2.69
C LEU A 29 -12.85 -0.99 1.84
N ALA A 30 -11.82 -0.58 1.10
CA ALA A 30 -11.89 0.58 0.22
C ALA A 30 -11.63 0.14 -1.23
N SER A 31 -12.64 -0.41 -1.88
CA SER A 31 -12.82 -0.18 -3.31
C SER A 31 -13.00 1.32 -3.49
N SER A 32 -11.96 2.01 -3.92
CA SER A 32 -12.05 3.45 -4.20
C SER A 32 -13.10 3.65 -5.28
N GLN A 33 -13.96 4.63 -5.05
CA GLN A 33 -15.15 5.01 -5.82
C GLN A 33 -14.96 5.16 -7.36
N SER A 34 -13.74 5.09 -7.87
CA SER A 34 -13.39 5.08 -9.31
C SER A 34 -13.78 3.79 -10.04
N GLU A 35 -14.12 2.72 -9.32
CA GLU A 35 -14.28 1.35 -9.84
C GLU A 35 -15.52 1.07 -10.72
N ARG A 36 -16.35 2.05 -11.12
CA ARG A 36 -17.55 1.76 -11.92
C ARG A 36 -17.86 2.79 -13.00
N SER A 37 -16.90 3.15 -13.82
CA SER A 37 -17.27 3.54 -15.19
C SER A 37 -17.18 2.28 -16.06
N GLU A 38 -18.20 2.06 -16.88
CA GLU A 38 -18.19 0.99 -17.89
C GLU A 38 -17.53 1.55 -19.15
N TRP A 39 -16.87 0.69 -19.92
CA TRP A 39 -16.39 1.09 -21.24
C TRP A 39 -17.57 1.32 -22.19
N PRO A 40 -17.47 2.28 -23.13
CA PRO A 40 -18.45 2.39 -24.20
C PRO A 40 -18.45 1.12 -25.05
N ASP A 41 -19.63 0.70 -25.52
CA ASP A 41 -19.78 -0.40 -26.47
C ASP A 41 -19.44 0.08 -27.90
N ASP A 42 -18.14 0.22 -28.18
CA ASP A 42 -17.58 0.68 -29.45
C ASP A 42 -16.97 -0.46 -30.29
N GLY A 43 -17.08 -1.71 -29.81
CA GLY A 43 -16.54 -2.89 -30.47
C GLY A 43 -15.03 -3.11 -30.28
N LEU A 44 -14.36 -2.35 -29.40
CA LEU A 44 -12.94 -2.56 -29.08
C LEU A 44 -12.67 -3.73 -28.11
N GLY A 45 -13.73 -4.35 -27.59
CA GLY A 45 -13.63 -5.59 -26.80
C GLY A 45 -13.19 -5.40 -25.35
N LEU A 46 -13.25 -4.18 -24.80
CA LEU A 46 -12.95 -3.90 -23.39
C LEU A 46 -14.10 -4.32 -22.45
N ASP A 47 -15.34 -4.30 -22.94
CA ASP A 47 -16.55 -4.85 -22.32
C ASP A 47 -16.58 -4.68 -20.78
N SER A 48 -16.41 -5.77 -20.03
CA SER A 48 -16.53 -5.82 -18.57
C SER A 48 -15.22 -5.56 -17.81
N TYR A 49 -14.13 -5.17 -18.48
CA TYR A 49 -12.89 -4.78 -17.81
C TYR A 49 -13.09 -3.45 -17.07
N ALA A 50 -12.39 -3.25 -15.95
CA ALA A 50 -12.55 -2.01 -15.18
C ALA A 50 -12.02 -0.82 -15.99
N ASN A 51 -12.84 0.22 -16.16
CA ASN A 51 -12.40 1.47 -16.76
C ASN A 51 -11.78 2.35 -15.67
N LEU A 52 -10.44 2.30 -15.60
CA LEU A 52 -9.62 3.05 -14.67
C LEU A 52 -9.21 4.39 -15.32
N SER A 53 -8.79 5.35 -14.49
CA SER A 53 -8.30 6.63 -14.98
C SER A 53 -6.88 6.49 -15.53
N ASP A 54 -6.62 7.11 -16.70
CA ASP A 54 -5.31 7.19 -17.36
C ASP A 54 -4.28 7.99 -16.54
N VAL A 55 -3.79 7.39 -15.45
CA VAL A 55 -2.84 8.01 -14.52
C VAL A 55 -1.61 7.13 -14.43
N SER A 56 -0.49 7.69 -14.86
CA SER A 56 0.83 7.07 -14.77
C SER A 56 1.16 6.66 -13.33
N ALA A 57 1.69 5.45 -13.17
CA ALA A 57 2.17 4.94 -11.90
C ALA A 57 3.27 5.84 -11.31
N GLN A 58 4.03 6.57 -12.13
CA GLN A 58 5.06 7.51 -11.67
C GLN A 58 4.53 8.73 -10.91
N THR A 59 3.23 9.01 -10.98
CA THR A 59 2.59 10.07 -10.19
C THR A 59 2.20 9.60 -8.79
N LYS A 60 2.11 8.28 -8.57
CA LYS A 60 1.75 7.69 -7.27
C LYS A 60 2.88 7.91 -6.26
N ALA A 61 2.55 7.81 -4.97
CA ALA A 61 3.56 7.95 -3.91
C ALA A 61 4.72 6.95 -4.10
N PRO A 62 5.97 7.36 -3.90
CA PRO A 62 7.14 6.51 -4.11
C PRO A 62 7.31 5.42 -3.04
N ASN A 63 6.54 5.46 -1.94
CA ASN A 63 6.59 4.49 -0.85
C ASN A 63 5.17 4.14 -0.34
N GLY A 64 5.07 3.05 0.43
CA GLY A 64 3.83 2.63 1.07
C GLY A 64 2.98 1.63 0.26
N SER A 65 3.40 1.27 -0.95
CA SER A 65 2.80 0.20 -1.75
C SER A 65 3.42 -1.17 -1.42
N TRP A 66 2.65 -2.26 -1.57
CA TRP A 66 3.17 -3.63 -1.43
C TRP A 66 4.35 -3.90 -2.38
N ASP A 67 4.19 -3.49 -3.65
CA ASP A 67 5.28 -3.40 -4.61
C ASP A 67 5.70 -1.93 -4.70
N THR A 68 6.85 -1.62 -4.12
CA THR A 68 7.39 -0.25 -4.09
C THR A 68 7.99 0.14 -5.44
N GLN A 69 8.49 -0.81 -6.23
CA GLN A 69 9.09 -0.54 -7.53
C GLN A 69 8.02 -0.17 -8.55
N GLU A 70 6.95 -0.96 -8.62
CA GLU A 70 5.82 -0.73 -9.53
C GLU A 70 4.76 0.23 -8.96
N ARG A 71 4.87 0.61 -7.68
CA ARG A 71 3.92 1.47 -6.96
C ARG A 71 2.48 0.91 -7.00
N ARG A 72 2.34 -0.38 -6.66
CA ARG A 72 1.09 -1.15 -6.73
C ARG A 72 0.86 -2.01 -5.48
N ASN A 73 -0.40 -2.28 -5.14
CA ASN A 73 -0.72 -3.28 -4.10
C ASN A 73 -1.20 -4.62 -4.67
N PHE A 74 -0.98 -5.68 -3.88
CA PHE A 74 -1.39 -7.03 -4.27
C PHE A 74 -2.91 -7.14 -4.41
N GLY A 75 -3.41 -7.56 -5.58
CA GLY A 75 -4.84 -7.68 -5.86
C GLY A 75 -5.54 -6.38 -6.26
N ASP A 76 -4.78 -5.32 -6.57
CA ASP A 76 -5.32 -4.16 -7.26
C ASP A 76 -5.56 -4.50 -8.74
N THR A 77 -6.66 -4.00 -9.32
CA THR A 77 -6.95 -4.14 -10.74
C THR A 77 -5.94 -3.35 -11.57
N LEU A 78 -5.46 -3.95 -12.65
CA LEU A 78 -4.58 -3.28 -13.60
C LEU A 78 -5.36 -2.40 -14.56
N HIS A 79 -4.70 -1.36 -15.08
CA HIS A 79 -5.21 -0.60 -16.22
C HIS A 79 -5.13 -1.48 -17.48
N GLU A 80 -6.06 -1.34 -18.41
CA GLU A 80 -5.99 -2.02 -19.71
C GLU A 80 -4.74 -1.61 -20.50
N SER A 81 -4.30 -0.37 -20.31
CA SER A 81 -3.08 0.22 -20.88
C SER A 81 -1.90 0.25 -19.89
N ASP A 82 -1.83 -0.69 -18.93
CA ASP A 82 -0.80 -0.72 -17.86
C ASP A 82 0.64 -0.71 -18.41
N ASP A 83 0.88 -1.33 -19.57
CA ASP A 83 2.22 -1.32 -20.20
C ASP A 83 2.70 0.09 -20.54
N ALA A 84 1.79 0.99 -20.94
CA ALA A 84 2.10 2.38 -21.24
C ALA A 84 2.15 3.27 -19.99
N LEU A 85 1.37 2.94 -18.96
CA LEU A 85 1.20 3.74 -17.74
C LEU A 85 2.06 3.26 -16.56
N ASN A 86 2.93 2.27 -16.77
CA ASN A 86 3.83 1.76 -15.72
C ASN A 86 4.97 2.74 -15.38
N VAL A 87 5.74 2.39 -14.35
CA VAL A 87 6.92 3.17 -13.92
C VAL A 87 8.06 3.11 -14.94
N TRP A 88 8.09 2.12 -15.81
CA TRP A 88 9.19 1.87 -16.75
C TRP A 88 9.08 2.67 -18.04
N MET A 89 7.87 3.11 -18.40
CA MET A 89 7.63 3.92 -19.57
C MET A 89 7.94 5.39 -19.33
N TYR A 90 8.08 6.12 -20.43
CA TYR A 90 8.34 7.55 -20.36
C TYR A 90 7.07 8.29 -19.96
N ASP A 91 7.14 9.10 -18.90
CA ASP A 91 6.06 10.00 -18.51
C ASP A 91 6.31 11.40 -19.09
N ALA A 92 5.23 12.11 -19.39
CA ALA A 92 5.34 13.49 -19.84
C ALA A 92 5.84 14.34 -18.65
N PRO A 93 6.91 15.14 -18.83
CA PRO A 93 7.36 16.02 -17.77
C PRO A 93 6.24 17.03 -17.45
N GLU A 94 6.11 17.36 -16.16
CA GLU A 94 5.12 18.35 -15.74
C GLU A 94 5.30 19.65 -16.56
N LYS A 95 4.20 20.18 -17.09
CA LYS A 95 4.20 21.37 -17.95
C LYS A 95 4.91 22.56 -17.30
N SER A 96 4.96 22.63 -15.98
CA SER A 96 5.64 23.67 -15.19
C SER A 96 7.16 23.71 -15.37
N LEU A 97 7.80 22.63 -15.82
CA LEU A 97 9.25 22.59 -16.01
C LEU A 97 9.71 23.24 -17.33
N TYR A 98 8.79 23.65 -18.21
CA TYR A 98 9.11 24.34 -19.45
C TYR A 98 8.47 25.74 -19.47
N PRO A 99 9.27 26.83 -19.49
CA PRO A 99 8.74 28.16 -19.73
C PRO A 99 8.12 28.25 -21.14
N PRO A 100 7.13 29.14 -21.34
CA PRO A 100 6.42 29.29 -22.62
C PRO A 100 7.31 29.71 -23.79
#